data_AF-A0A1H6ULA5-F1
#
_entry.id   AF-A0A1H6ULA5-F1
#
_cell.length_a   1.000
_cell.length_b   1.000
_cell.length_c   1.000
_cell.angle_alpha   90.00
_cell.angle_beta   90.00
_cell.angle_gamma   90.00
#
_symmetry.space_group_name_H-M   'P 1'
#
loop_
_entity.id
_entity.type
_entity.pdbx_description
1 polymer ?
#
loop_
_entity_poly.entity_id
_entity_poly.type
_entity_poly.pdbx_seq_one_letter_code
_entity_poly.pdbx_strand_id
1 'polypeptide(L)'
;MPGARLVVATDDERIALHAAETGCDVMITDTGLTSGSGRALAAACMLPDKPDVIVNLQGDSPFQPLEAPAAIIQALSSASADVATPVVRLSWQALDALRAHKTVAPFSGTTCARAADGRALWFSKAIIPAIRDEARLRAAGRPCPVFRHIGIYGYRRLALEAFESTPPSALEELEGLEQLRLLELGLHVQTVEVAPALFDISGIDTAADIARAEALIAAHGDPYR
;
A
#
# COMPACT_ATOMS: atom_id res chain seq x y z
N MET A 1 -16.10 -10.00 2.62
CA MET A 1 -16.04 -9.62 1.19
C MET A 1 -16.57 -10.80 0.38
N PRO A 2 -17.85 -10.84 -0.01
CA PRO A 2 -18.42 -11.97 -0.75
C PRO A 2 -17.69 -12.15 -2.09
N GLY A 3 -17.29 -13.38 -2.43
CA GLY A 3 -16.61 -13.71 -3.68
C GLY A 3 -15.11 -13.39 -3.73
N ALA A 4 -14.51 -12.85 -2.66
CA ALA A 4 -13.07 -12.70 -2.56
C ALA A 4 -12.41 -13.99 -2.04
N ARG A 5 -11.29 -14.39 -2.66
CA ARG A 5 -10.43 -15.49 -2.20
C ARG A 5 -9.15 -14.90 -1.59
N LEU A 6 -8.74 -15.40 -0.42
CA LEU A 6 -7.46 -15.08 0.21
C LEU A 6 -6.48 -16.21 -0.11
N VAL A 7 -5.31 -15.86 -0.65
CA VAL A 7 -4.25 -16.81 -1.01
C VAL A 7 -2.92 -16.30 -0.48
N VAL A 8 -2.16 -17.17 0.18
CA VAL A 8 -0.76 -16.91 0.54
C VAL A 8 0.13 -17.39 -0.61
N ALA A 9 0.83 -16.46 -1.24
CA ALA A 9 1.82 -16.75 -2.28
C ALA A 9 3.22 -16.76 -1.66
N THR A 10 3.92 -17.88 -1.75
CA THR A 10 5.25 -18.05 -1.14
C THR A 10 6.08 -19.06 -1.93
N ASP A 11 7.39 -18.97 -1.83
CA ASP A 11 8.35 -19.95 -2.35
C ASP A 11 8.90 -20.89 -1.25
N ASP A 12 8.54 -20.65 0.02
CA ASP A 12 9.04 -21.41 1.17
C ASP A 12 7.99 -22.40 1.71
N GLU A 13 8.32 -23.69 1.72
CA GLU A 13 7.44 -24.75 2.21
C GLU A 13 7.02 -24.57 3.68
N ARG A 14 7.86 -23.93 4.50
CA ARG A 14 7.54 -23.69 5.93
C ARG A 14 6.43 -22.65 6.07
N ILE A 15 6.48 -21.59 5.25
CA ILE A 15 5.42 -20.57 5.20
C ILE A 15 4.13 -21.19 4.65
N ALA A 16 4.26 -22.01 3.60
CA ALA A 16 3.13 -22.71 2.99
C ALA A 16 2.41 -23.63 4.00
N LEU A 17 3.17 -24.44 4.74
CA LEU A 17 2.60 -25.33 5.76
C LEU A 17 1.86 -24.54 6.84
N HIS A 18 2.48 -23.49 7.38
CA HIS A 18 1.87 -22.67 8.43
C HIS A 18 0.60 -21.95 7.95
N ALA A 19 0.60 -21.43 6.72
CA ALA A 19 -0.57 -20.79 6.12
C ALA A 19 -1.73 -21.79 5.95
N ALA A 20 -1.44 -23.01 5.49
CA ALA A 20 -2.42 -24.07 5.34
C ALA A 20 -3.01 -24.52 6.68
N GLU A 21 -2.20 -24.64 7.73
CA GLU A 21 -2.65 -24.94 9.11
C GLU A 21 -3.59 -23.86 9.66
N THR A 22 -3.44 -22.62 9.19
CA THR A 22 -4.30 -21.48 9.55
C THR A 22 -5.57 -21.40 8.69
N GLY A 23 -5.72 -22.28 7.70
CA GLY A 23 -6.89 -22.36 6.82
C GLY A 23 -6.84 -21.43 5.60
N CYS A 24 -5.66 -20.89 5.26
CA CYS A 24 -5.47 -20.11 4.04
C CYS A 24 -5.17 -21.02 2.84
N ASP A 25 -5.69 -20.66 1.66
CA ASP A 25 -5.22 -21.25 0.40
C ASP A 25 -3.76 -20.84 0.17
N VAL A 26 -2.96 -21.72 -0.42
CA VAL A 26 -1.53 -21.49 -0.65
C VAL A 26 -1.18 -21.75 -2.10
N MET A 27 -0.36 -20.87 -2.67
CA MET A 27 0.26 -21.05 -3.99
C MET A 27 1.78 -20.98 -3.84
N ILE A 28 2.45 -22.08 -4.22
CA ILE A 28 3.91 -22.09 -4.31
C ILE A 28 4.32 -21.34 -5.58
N THR A 29 5.06 -20.25 -5.42
CA THR A 29 5.55 -19.40 -6.51
C THR A 29 7.04 -19.61 -6.79
N ASP A 30 7.50 -19.19 -7.95
CA ASP A 30 8.92 -19.30 -8.33
C ASP A 30 9.82 -18.42 -7.45
N THR A 31 10.92 -19.00 -6.95
CA THR A 31 12.00 -18.33 -6.20
C THR A 31 12.68 -17.19 -6.98
N GLY A 32 12.58 -17.17 -8.32
CA GLY A 32 13.10 -16.10 -9.16
C GLY A 32 12.29 -14.80 -9.11
N LEU A 33 11.09 -14.81 -8.50
CA LEU A 33 10.24 -13.63 -8.37
C LEU A 33 10.70 -12.75 -7.21
N THR A 34 11.32 -11.63 -7.55
CA THR A 34 11.93 -10.71 -6.58
C THR A 34 10.96 -9.68 -6.00
N SER A 35 9.84 -9.40 -6.68
CA SER A 35 8.82 -8.44 -6.25
C SER A 35 7.60 -9.14 -5.62
N GLY A 36 6.96 -8.48 -4.64
CA GLY A 36 5.71 -8.98 -4.07
C GLY A 36 4.55 -8.95 -5.07
N SER A 37 4.53 -7.95 -5.96
CA SER A 37 3.56 -7.83 -7.06
C SER A 37 3.71 -8.93 -8.11
N GLY A 38 4.95 -9.34 -8.43
CA GLY A 38 5.24 -10.47 -9.32
C GLY A 38 4.76 -11.79 -8.74
N ARG A 39 4.98 -12.03 -7.44
CA ARG A 39 4.42 -13.20 -6.73
C ARG A 39 2.88 -13.19 -6.73
N ALA A 40 2.26 -12.03 -6.51
CA ALA A 40 0.80 -11.89 -6.57
C ALA A 40 0.24 -12.18 -7.98
N LEU A 41 0.92 -11.71 -9.03
CA LEU A 41 0.55 -12.01 -10.42
C LEU A 41 0.66 -13.50 -10.73
N ALA A 42 1.78 -14.12 -10.36
CA ALA A 42 2.00 -15.54 -10.57
C ALA A 42 0.92 -16.39 -9.89
N ALA A 43 0.63 -16.12 -8.62
CA ALA A 43 -0.44 -16.80 -7.89
C ALA A 43 -1.81 -16.60 -8.55
N ALA A 44 -2.15 -15.38 -8.98
CA ALA A 44 -3.40 -15.11 -9.69
C ALA A 44 -3.53 -15.88 -11.01
N CYS A 45 -2.43 -16.02 -11.77
CA CYS A 45 -2.39 -16.78 -13.03
C CYS A 45 -2.53 -18.30 -12.84
N MET A 46 -2.13 -18.83 -11.68
CA MET A 46 -2.27 -20.24 -11.32
C MET A 46 -3.70 -20.60 -10.89
N LEU A 47 -4.52 -19.62 -10.50
CA LEU A 47 -5.90 -19.87 -10.10
C LEU A 47 -6.78 -20.24 -11.31
N PRO A 48 -7.68 -21.25 -11.18
CA PRO A 48 -8.53 -21.70 -12.28
C PRO A 48 -9.44 -20.61 -12.85
N ASP A 49 -9.92 -19.71 -11.98
CA ASP A 49 -10.85 -18.63 -12.28
C ASP A 49 -10.16 -17.35 -12.77
N LYS A 50 -8.82 -17.28 -12.75
CA LYS A 50 -8.00 -16.19 -13.27
C LYS A 50 -8.57 -14.79 -12.93
N PRO A 51 -8.57 -14.41 -11.64
CA PRO A 51 -9.28 -13.22 -11.18
C PRO A 51 -8.82 -11.97 -11.91
N ASP A 52 -9.77 -11.12 -12.29
CA ASP A 52 -9.49 -9.85 -12.95
C ASP A 52 -9.01 -8.76 -12.00
N VAL A 53 -9.27 -8.90 -10.70
CA VAL A 53 -8.84 -7.98 -9.65
C VAL A 53 -7.96 -8.73 -8.65
N ILE A 54 -6.76 -8.22 -8.43
CA ILE A 54 -5.77 -8.76 -7.51
C ILE A 54 -5.45 -7.70 -6.48
N VAL A 55 -5.68 -7.97 -5.20
CA VAL A 55 -5.22 -7.11 -4.10
C VAL A 55 -3.98 -7.73 -3.48
N ASN A 56 -2.86 -7.01 -3.55
CA ASN A 56 -1.58 -7.44 -3.00
C ASN A 56 -1.45 -6.94 -1.56
N LEU A 57 -1.46 -7.86 -0.61
CA LEU A 57 -1.22 -7.62 0.81
C LEU A 57 0.18 -8.15 1.15
N GLN A 58 1.09 -7.26 1.55
CA GLN A 58 2.43 -7.66 1.96
C GLN A 58 2.39 -8.44 3.29
N GLY A 59 3.10 -9.57 3.36
CA GLY A 59 3.15 -10.42 4.55
C GLY A 59 3.95 -9.84 5.72
N ASP A 60 4.80 -8.84 5.46
CA ASP A 60 5.59 -8.11 6.45
C ASP A 60 4.84 -6.94 7.11
N SER A 61 3.61 -6.66 6.66
CA SER A 61 2.86 -5.46 7.01
C SER A 61 1.58 -5.84 7.77
N PRO A 62 1.69 -6.31 9.03
CA PRO A 62 0.56 -6.92 9.71
C PRO A 62 -0.50 -5.92 10.18
N PHE A 63 -0.23 -4.61 10.22
CA PHE A 63 -1.14 -3.61 10.81
C PHE A 63 -1.75 -2.64 9.80
N GLN A 64 -2.20 -3.18 8.68
CA GLN A 64 -2.85 -2.40 7.63
C GLN A 64 -4.25 -1.93 8.05
N PRO A 65 -4.73 -0.77 7.57
CA PRO A 65 -6.11 -0.31 7.82
C PRO A 65 -7.12 -1.39 7.38
N LEU A 66 -8.03 -1.77 8.28
CA LEU A 66 -8.97 -2.89 8.07
C LEU A 66 -9.87 -2.68 6.86
N GLU A 67 -10.27 -1.43 6.60
CA GLU A 67 -11.13 -1.05 5.50
C GLU A 67 -10.40 -0.99 4.15
N ALA A 68 -9.07 -0.97 4.13
CA ALA A 68 -8.29 -0.72 2.92
C ALA A 68 -8.56 -1.75 1.80
N PRO A 69 -8.51 -3.08 2.05
CA PRO A 69 -8.77 -4.05 0.99
C PRO A 69 -10.18 -3.90 0.38
N ALA A 70 -11.20 -3.68 1.21
CA ALA A 70 -12.56 -3.50 0.75
C ALA A 70 -12.73 -2.21 -0.06
N ALA A 71 -12.13 -1.10 0.40
CA ALA A 71 -12.16 0.19 -0.30
C ALA A 71 -11.46 0.12 -1.66
N ILE A 72 -10.34 -0.58 -1.75
CA ILE A 72 -9.60 -0.84 -3.00
C ILE A 72 -10.47 -1.63 -3.98
N ILE A 73 -11.07 -2.73 -3.54
CA ILE A 73 -11.93 -3.57 -4.39
C ILE A 73 -13.13 -2.77 -4.90
N GLN A 74 -13.75 -1.96 -4.03
CA GLN A 74 -14.84 -1.09 -4.42
C GLN A 74 -14.40 -0.04 -5.46
N ALA A 75 -13.23 0.57 -5.31
CA ALA A 75 -12.69 1.51 -6.29
C ALA A 75 -12.46 0.85 -7.65
N LEU A 76 -11.88 -0.34 -7.68
CA LEU A 76 -11.66 -1.09 -8.93
C LEU A 76 -12.96 -1.60 -9.56
N SER A 77 -14.01 -1.82 -8.75
CA SER A 77 -15.32 -2.24 -9.24
C SER A 77 -16.15 -1.08 -9.81
N SER A 78 -15.96 0.14 -9.29
CA SER A 78 -16.80 1.30 -9.59
C SER A 78 -16.16 2.30 -10.55
N ALA A 79 -14.83 2.32 -10.64
CA ALA A 79 -14.08 3.25 -11.47
C ALA A 79 -13.46 2.57 -12.69
N SER A 80 -13.19 3.38 -13.73
CA SER A 80 -12.29 3.02 -14.84
C SER A 80 -10.81 3.05 -14.42
N ALA A 81 -10.53 2.70 -13.16
CA ALA A 81 -9.19 2.64 -12.61
C ALA A 81 -8.52 1.32 -12.98
N ASP A 82 -7.24 1.40 -13.32
CA ASP A 82 -6.39 0.24 -13.59
C ASP A 82 -5.77 -0.30 -12.30
N VAL A 83 -5.48 0.62 -11.37
CA VAL A 83 -4.87 0.34 -10.06
C VAL A 83 -5.58 1.19 -9.02
N ALA A 84 -5.73 0.66 -7.80
CA ALA A 84 -6.21 1.42 -6.65
C ALA A 84 -5.29 1.24 -5.44
N THR A 85 -5.07 2.31 -4.68
CA THR A 85 -4.23 2.29 -3.48
C THR A 85 -4.80 3.21 -2.38
N PRO A 86 -4.67 2.87 -1.09
CA PRO A 86 -5.15 3.71 -0.01
C PRO A 86 -4.22 4.88 0.29
N VAL A 87 -4.82 5.97 0.73
CA VAL A 87 -4.12 7.10 1.32
C VAL A 87 -4.81 7.52 2.61
N VAL A 88 -4.01 8.01 3.56
CA VAL A 88 -4.52 8.62 4.80
C VAL A 88 -4.28 10.12 4.70
N ARG A 89 -5.34 10.90 4.86
CA ARG A 89 -5.19 12.36 5.02
C ARG A 89 -4.57 12.64 6.37
N LEU A 90 -3.42 13.31 6.37
CA LEU A 90 -2.76 13.66 7.61
C LEU A 90 -3.58 14.70 8.38
N SER A 91 -3.50 14.68 9.70
CA SER A 91 -3.80 15.87 10.51
C SER A 91 -2.63 16.86 10.43
N TRP A 92 -2.86 18.11 10.81
CA TRP A 92 -1.77 19.08 10.93
C TRP A 92 -0.67 18.62 11.90
N GLN A 93 -1.05 18.00 13.02
CA GLN A 93 -0.11 17.40 13.97
C GLN A 93 0.66 16.23 13.37
N ALA A 94 0.01 15.36 12.60
CA ALA A 94 0.68 14.24 11.94
C ALA A 94 1.65 14.71 10.84
N LEU A 95 1.32 15.81 10.13
CA LEU A 95 2.26 16.45 9.21
C LEU A 95 3.50 16.98 9.94
N ASP A 96 3.34 17.61 11.10
CA ASP A 96 4.47 18.10 11.89
C ASP A 96 5.35 16.95 12.39
N ALA A 97 4.73 15.85 12.85
CA ALA A 97 5.45 14.63 13.21
C ALA A 97 6.22 14.01 12.04
N LEU A 98 5.61 13.95 10.84
CA LEU A 98 6.27 13.47 9.63
C LEU A 98 7.48 14.33 9.26
N ARG A 99 7.36 15.66 9.36
CA ARG A 99 8.47 16.59 9.12
C ARG A 99 9.63 16.34 10.08
N ALA A 100 9.33 16.21 11.37
CA ALA A 100 10.34 15.89 12.38
C ALA A 100 11.01 14.52 12.11
N HIS A 101 10.24 13.50 11.75
CA HIS A 101 10.80 12.19 11.43
C HIS A 101 11.71 12.21 10.19
N LYS A 102 11.35 12.99 9.17
CA LYS A 102 12.18 13.14 7.97
C LYS A 102 13.52 13.83 8.21
N THR A 103 13.75 14.50 9.34
CA THR A 103 15.09 15.00 9.67
C THR A 103 16.06 13.88 10.06
N VAL A 104 15.54 12.74 10.53
CA VAL A 104 16.34 11.56 10.90
C VAL A 104 16.28 10.45 9.84
N ALA A 105 15.15 10.32 9.15
CA ALA A 105 14.94 9.35 8.09
C ALA A 105 14.33 10.04 6.85
N PRO A 106 15.13 10.75 6.02
CA PRO A 106 14.64 11.63 4.95
C PRO A 106 13.67 10.98 3.96
N PHE A 107 13.88 9.69 3.67
CA PHE A 107 13.10 8.92 2.69
C PHE A 107 12.02 8.02 3.32
N SER A 108 11.73 8.20 4.61
CA SER A 108 10.61 7.55 5.30
C SER A 108 9.28 8.23 4.95
N GLY A 109 8.20 7.48 4.82
CA GLY A 109 6.86 8.05 4.57
C GLY A 109 6.70 8.69 3.20
N THR A 110 5.90 8.04 2.35
CA THR A 110 5.56 8.53 1.01
C THR A 110 4.31 9.41 1.10
N THR A 111 4.32 10.55 0.41
CA THR A 111 3.14 11.42 0.27
C THR A 111 2.63 11.41 -1.17
N CYS A 112 1.34 11.68 -1.34
CA CYS A 112 0.65 11.62 -2.63
C CYS A 112 -0.07 12.94 -2.91
N ALA A 113 0.18 13.51 -4.10
CA ALA A 113 -0.67 14.53 -4.67
C ALA A 113 -1.74 13.86 -5.54
N ARG A 114 -3.01 14.23 -5.34
CA ARG A 114 -4.16 13.65 -6.03
C ARG A 114 -5.12 14.72 -6.55
N ALA A 115 -5.81 14.41 -7.64
CA ALA A 115 -6.89 15.22 -8.17
C ALA A 115 -8.15 15.16 -7.29
N ALA A 116 -9.13 16.02 -7.57
CA ALA A 116 -10.36 16.12 -6.80
C ALA A 116 -11.24 14.84 -6.89
N ASP A 117 -11.15 14.12 -8.01
CA ASP A 117 -11.78 12.80 -8.22
C ASP A 117 -11.00 11.64 -7.55
N GLY A 118 -9.83 11.94 -7.00
CA GLY A 118 -8.99 10.97 -6.31
C GLY A 118 -7.95 10.26 -7.15
N ARG A 119 -7.85 10.57 -8.44
CA ARG A 119 -6.76 10.06 -9.27
C ARG A 119 -5.42 10.58 -8.76
N ALA A 120 -4.44 9.69 -8.60
CA ALA A 120 -3.08 10.07 -8.25
C ALA A 120 -2.48 10.94 -9.36
N LEU A 121 -1.80 12.01 -8.96
CA LEU A 121 -1.02 12.87 -9.86
C LEU A 121 0.47 12.62 -9.68
N TRP A 122 0.92 12.39 -8.44
CA TRP A 122 2.31 12.12 -8.13
C TRP A 122 2.47 11.45 -6.76
N PHE A 123 3.54 10.66 -6.60
CA PHE A 123 4.00 10.14 -5.31
C PHE A 123 5.42 10.63 -5.06
N SER A 124 5.76 10.94 -3.82
CA SER A 124 7.13 11.38 -3.51
C SER A 124 7.52 11.05 -2.07
N LYS A 125 8.81 10.79 -1.88
CA LYS A 125 9.48 10.82 -0.57
C LYS A 125 9.63 12.24 -0.05
N ALA A 126 9.59 13.27 -0.90
CA ALA A 126 9.38 14.64 -0.43
C ALA A 126 7.91 14.83 0.03
N ILE A 127 7.68 15.78 0.93
CA ILE A 127 6.31 16.14 1.34
C ILE A 127 5.68 16.98 0.24
N ILE A 128 4.62 16.47 -0.38
CA ILE A 128 3.83 17.15 -1.39
C ILE A 128 2.35 17.24 -0.97
N PRO A 129 1.62 18.29 -1.41
CA PRO A 129 2.12 19.46 -2.13
C PRO A 129 2.88 20.43 -1.21
N ALA A 130 3.64 21.36 -1.80
CA ALA A 130 4.13 22.52 -1.07
C ALA A 130 2.95 23.40 -0.62
N ILE A 131 3.00 23.90 0.62
CA ILE A 131 1.91 24.66 1.25
C ILE A 131 2.33 26.13 1.37
N ARG A 132 2.00 26.95 0.37
CA ARG A 132 2.47 28.35 0.26
C ARG A 132 2.04 29.27 1.42
N ASP A 133 0.91 28.98 2.08
CA ASP A 133 0.37 29.80 3.17
C ASP A 133 -0.26 28.92 4.26
N GLU A 134 0.59 28.08 4.86
CA GLU A 134 0.16 27.08 5.84
C GLU A 134 -0.47 27.70 7.09
N ALA A 135 0.10 28.80 7.60
CA ALA A 135 -0.38 29.47 8.79
C ALA A 135 -1.83 29.94 8.63
N ARG A 136 -2.17 30.56 7.48
CA ARG A 136 -3.55 30.96 7.19
C ARG A 136 -4.50 29.77 7.09
N LEU A 137 -4.07 28.67 6.44
CA LEU A 137 -4.90 27.47 6.33
C LEU A 137 -5.20 26.85 7.70
N ARG A 138 -4.19 26.77 8.58
CA ARG A 138 -4.34 26.30 9.97
C ARG A 138 -5.28 27.21 10.76
N ALA A 139 -5.07 28.53 10.70
CA ALA A 139 -5.92 29.51 11.40
C ALA A 139 -7.38 29.48 10.93
N ALA A 140 -7.61 29.18 9.66
CA ALA A 140 -8.95 29.01 9.09
C ALA A 140 -9.59 27.64 9.38
N GLY A 141 -8.94 26.77 10.17
CA GLY A 141 -9.45 25.43 10.48
C GLY A 141 -9.57 24.50 9.27
N ARG A 142 -8.83 24.78 8.19
CA ARG A 142 -8.88 23.94 6.98
C ARG A 142 -8.21 22.59 7.27
N PRO A 143 -8.71 21.49 6.68
CA PRO A 143 -8.03 20.21 6.78
C PRO A 143 -6.64 20.30 6.12
N CYS A 144 -5.69 19.53 6.64
CA CYS A 144 -4.38 19.41 6.03
C CYS A 144 -4.54 18.80 4.61
N PRO A 145 -3.85 19.36 3.59
CA PRO A 145 -3.97 18.87 2.22
C PRO A 145 -3.06 17.68 1.91
N VAL A 146 -2.21 17.25 2.86
CA VAL A 146 -1.21 16.19 2.64
C VAL A 146 -1.83 14.83 2.86
N PHE A 147 -1.68 13.97 1.86
CA PHE A 147 -2.04 12.56 1.94
C PHE A 147 -0.78 11.72 2.06
N ARG A 148 -0.76 10.84 3.05
CA ARG A 148 0.26 9.79 3.18
C ARG A 148 -0.21 8.55 2.47
N HIS A 149 0.64 8.00 1.61
CA HIS A 149 0.38 6.77 0.89
C HIS A 149 0.56 5.55 1.81
N ILE A 150 -0.29 4.55 1.64
CA ILE A 150 -0.22 3.25 2.31
C ILE A 150 0.11 2.20 1.25
N GLY A 151 1.15 1.40 1.49
CA GLY A 151 1.72 0.44 0.52
C GLY A 151 0.87 -0.80 0.23
N ILE A 152 -0.41 -0.62 -0.04
CA ILE A 152 -1.35 -1.66 -0.45
C ILE A 152 -1.84 -1.28 -1.84
N TYR A 153 -1.92 -2.28 -2.72
CA TYR A 153 -2.37 -2.04 -4.08
C TYR A 153 -3.37 -3.10 -4.49
N GLY A 154 -4.44 -2.67 -5.13
CA GLY A 154 -5.26 -3.50 -5.98
C GLY A 154 -4.98 -3.18 -7.44
N TYR A 155 -4.95 -4.21 -8.26
CA TYR A 155 -4.69 -4.09 -9.70
C TYR A 155 -5.80 -4.78 -10.47
N ARG A 156 -6.13 -4.25 -11.64
CA ARG A 156 -6.67 -5.08 -12.71
C ARG A 156 -5.55 -5.98 -13.22
N ARG A 157 -5.86 -7.24 -13.53
CA ARG A 157 -4.86 -8.23 -13.96
C ARG A 157 -4.01 -7.74 -15.14
N LEU A 158 -4.63 -7.14 -16.17
CA LEU A 158 -3.90 -6.59 -17.31
C LEU A 158 -2.96 -5.44 -16.93
N ALA A 159 -3.33 -4.62 -15.95
CA ALA A 159 -2.49 -3.54 -15.45
C ALA A 159 -1.30 -4.09 -14.65
N LEU A 160 -1.51 -5.14 -13.86
CA LEU A 160 -0.45 -5.84 -13.15
C LEU A 160 0.52 -6.55 -14.11
N GLU A 161 0.00 -7.21 -15.15
CA GLU A 161 0.81 -7.82 -16.22
C GLU A 161 1.66 -6.76 -16.93
N ALA A 162 1.07 -5.62 -17.31
CA ALA A 162 1.80 -4.51 -17.92
C ALA A 162 2.90 -3.99 -16.99
N PHE A 163 2.59 -3.79 -15.71
CA PHE A 163 3.52 -3.29 -14.69
C PHE A 163 4.70 -4.23 -14.44
N GLU A 164 4.46 -5.54 -14.31
CA GLU A 164 5.52 -6.55 -14.09
C GLU A 164 6.35 -6.80 -15.35
N SER A 165 5.78 -6.61 -16.55
CA SER A 165 6.52 -6.73 -17.82
C SER A 165 7.39 -5.51 -18.13
N THR A 166 7.28 -4.43 -17.35
CA THR A 166 8.00 -3.18 -17.58
C THR A 166 9.17 -3.07 -16.59
N PRO A 167 10.40 -2.81 -17.06
CA PRO A 167 11.55 -2.63 -16.17
C PRO A 167 11.39 -1.37 -15.29
N PRO A 168 12.08 -1.31 -14.14
CA PRO A 168 12.13 -0.12 -13.30
C PRO A 168 12.44 1.16 -14.08
N SER A 169 11.74 2.23 -13.74
CA SER A 169 11.96 3.53 -14.35
C SER A 169 13.03 4.33 -13.60
N ALA A 170 13.61 5.34 -14.25
CA ALA A 170 14.57 6.23 -13.60
C ALA A 170 13.95 6.98 -12.40
N LEU A 171 12.65 7.31 -12.46
CA LEU A 171 11.96 7.98 -11.37
C LEU A 171 11.69 7.05 -10.19
N GLU A 172 11.30 5.80 -10.49
CA GLU A 172 11.18 4.73 -9.50
C GLU A 172 12.50 4.53 -8.74
N GLU A 173 13.64 4.47 -9.44
CA GLU A 173 14.96 4.30 -8.81
C GLU A 173 15.35 5.50 -7.94
N LEU A 174 15.08 6.73 -8.39
CA LEU A 174 15.43 7.95 -7.65
C LEU A 174 14.63 8.11 -6.36
N GLU A 175 13.33 7.80 -6.39
CA GLU A 175 12.44 7.93 -5.22
C GLU A 175 12.36 6.63 -4.40
N GLY A 176 12.79 5.50 -4.96
CA GLY A 176 12.54 4.16 -4.40
C GLY A 176 11.04 3.85 -4.33
N LEU A 177 10.29 4.17 -5.41
CA LEU A 177 8.83 4.09 -5.46
C LEU A 177 8.33 3.44 -6.76
N GLU A 178 8.04 2.14 -6.69
CA GLU A 178 7.48 1.34 -7.81
C GLU A 178 6.22 1.94 -8.45
N GLN A 179 5.38 2.62 -7.67
CA GLN A 179 4.16 3.22 -8.21
C GLN A 179 4.40 4.40 -9.17
N LEU A 180 5.61 4.93 -9.27
CA LEU A 180 5.95 5.92 -10.30
C LEU A 180 5.96 5.28 -11.69
N ARG A 181 6.42 4.03 -11.81
CA ARG A 181 6.33 3.25 -13.05
C ARG A 181 4.88 3.05 -13.49
N LEU A 182 3.93 2.89 -12.56
CA LEU A 182 2.49 2.85 -12.89
C LEU A 182 2.03 4.15 -13.56
N LEU A 183 2.45 5.30 -13.04
CA LEU A 183 2.11 6.60 -13.61
C LEU A 183 2.76 6.81 -14.99
N GLU A 184 4.02 6.39 -15.16
CA GLU A 184 4.76 6.49 -16.43
C GLU A 184 4.18 5.59 -17.53
N LEU A 185 3.61 4.44 -17.15
CA LEU A 185 2.82 3.59 -18.06
C LEU A 185 1.48 4.21 -18.47
N GLY A 186 1.12 5.37 -17.91
CA GLY A 186 -0.16 6.03 -18.16
C GLY A 186 -1.34 5.33 -17.50
N LEU A 187 -1.10 4.43 -16.55
CA LEU A 187 -2.16 3.70 -15.85
C LEU A 187 -2.94 4.65 -14.95
N HIS A 188 -4.26 4.47 -14.93
CA HIS A 188 -5.12 5.20 -14.02
C HIS A 188 -5.00 4.64 -12.61
N VAL A 189 -4.16 5.29 -11.79
CA VAL A 189 -4.01 4.99 -10.36
C VAL A 189 -5.04 5.80 -9.56
N GLN A 190 -6.05 5.13 -9.03
CA GLN A 190 -7.05 5.70 -8.14
C GLN A 190 -6.58 5.65 -6.68
N THR A 191 -6.66 6.76 -5.97
CA THR A 191 -6.42 6.77 -4.52
C THR A 191 -7.72 6.77 -3.74
N VAL A 192 -7.81 5.94 -2.70
CA VAL A 192 -8.97 5.86 -1.80
C VAL A 192 -8.58 6.39 -0.43
N GLU A 193 -9.33 7.36 0.09
CA GLU A 193 -9.08 7.88 1.43
C GLU A 193 -9.60 6.86 2.47
N VAL A 194 -8.75 6.47 3.42
CA VAL A 194 -9.07 5.56 4.53
C VAL A 194 -8.71 6.19 5.87
N ALA A 195 -9.26 5.67 6.96
CA ALA A 195 -8.88 6.12 8.29
C ALA A 195 -7.44 5.67 8.60
N PRO A 196 -6.72 6.40 9.48
CA PRO A 196 -5.42 5.94 9.96
C PRO A 196 -5.55 4.58 10.67
N ALA A 197 -4.58 3.70 10.46
CA ALA A 197 -4.47 2.45 11.20
C ALA A 197 -4.28 2.73 12.71
N LEU A 198 -4.76 1.81 13.55
CA LEU A 198 -4.55 1.87 14.99
C LEU A 198 -3.05 1.84 15.34
N PHE A 199 -2.28 1.02 14.62
CA PHE A 199 -0.83 0.92 14.79
C PHE A 199 -0.12 1.55 13.59
N ASP A 200 0.60 2.64 13.83
CA ASP A 200 1.37 3.33 12.80
C ASP A 200 2.77 2.68 12.64
N ILE A 201 2.79 1.47 12.08
CA ILE A 201 3.99 0.73 11.66
C ILE A 201 3.84 0.39 10.18
N SER A 202 4.85 0.74 9.37
CA SER A 202 4.81 0.54 7.92
C SER A 202 5.05 -0.90 7.47
N GLY A 203 5.81 -1.67 8.27
CA GLY A 203 6.22 -3.04 7.99
C GLY A 203 7.15 -3.57 9.10
N ILE A 204 7.48 -4.85 9.06
CA ILE A 204 8.40 -5.52 9.99
C ILE A 204 9.62 -6.01 9.20
N ASP A 205 10.66 -5.19 9.16
CA ASP A 205 11.91 -5.48 8.42
C ASP A 205 13.07 -5.80 9.37
N THR A 206 12.98 -5.35 10.63
CA THR A 206 14.06 -5.46 11.62
C THR A 206 13.58 -6.04 12.94
N ALA A 207 14.51 -6.54 13.74
CA ALA A 207 14.22 -6.97 15.11
C ALA A 207 13.64 -5.83 15.99
N ALA A 208 13.99 -4.58 15.69
CA ALA A 208 13.41 -3.43 16.38
C ALA A 208 11.93 -3.22 16.00
N ASP A 209 11.56 -3.50 14.76
CA ASP A 209 10.16 -3.43 14.31
C ASP A 209 9.31 -4.52 14.98
N ILE A 210 9.87 -5.73 15.16
CA ILE A 210 9.23 -6.81 15.92
C ILE A 210 8.94 -6.35 17.36
N ALA A 211 9.95 -5.87 18.08
CA ALA A 211 9.79 -5.42 19.46
C ALA A 211 8.75 -4.28 19.57
N ARG A 212 8.72 -3.38 18.59
CA ARG A 212 7.73 -2.31 18.52
C ARG A 212 6.32 -2.84 18.27
N ALA A 213 6.16 -3.79 17.35
CA ALA A 213 4.90 -4.46 17.06
C ALA A 213 4.35 -5.18 18.30
N GLU A 214 5.19 -5.97 18.99
CA GLU A 214 4.83 -6.68 20.22
C GLU A 214 4.38 -5.71 21.32
N ALA A 215 5.10 -4.58 21.49
CA ALA A 215 4.73 -3.56 22.47
C ALA A 215 3.37 -2.92 22.16
N LEU A 216 3.05 -2.66 20.89
CA LEU A 216 1.75 -2.12 20.49
C LEU A 216 0.62 -3.12 20.72
N ILE A 217 0.82 -4.40 20.36
CA ILE A 217 -0.14 -5.47 20.64
C ILE A 217 -0.37 -5.60 22.14
N ALA A 218 0.69 -5.57 22.96
CA ALA A 218 0.57 -5.66 24.41
C ALA A 218 -0.19 -4.45 25.01
N ALA A 219 -0.02 -3.26 24.46
CA ALA A 219 -0.66 -2.04 24.95
C ALA A 219 -2.12 -1.89 24.52
N HIS A 220 -2.48 -2.38 23.34
CA HIS A 220 -3.76 -2.08 22.70
C HIS A 220 -4.61 -3.31 22.36
N GLY A 221 -4.09 -4.52 22.59
CA GLY A 221 -4.69 -5.77 22.15
C GLY A 221 -4.31 -6.12 20.71
N ASP A 222 -4.55 -7.37 20.33
CA ASP A 222 -4.44 -7.81 18.93
C ASP A 222 -5.58 -7.13 18.13
N PRO A 223 -5.28 -6.26 17.15
CA PRO A 223 -6.29 -5.48 16.44
C PRO A 223 -7.20 -6.35 15.54
N TYR A 224 -6.90 -7.64 15.41
CA TYR A 224 -7.66 -8.61 14.63
C TYR A 224 -8.43 -9.63 15.49
N ARG A 225 -8.45 -9.48 16.82
CA ARG A 225 -9.18 -10.35 17.77
C ARG A 225 -10.31 -9.64 18.51
#